data_AF-A0A7W6NXJ9-F1
#
_entry.id   AF-A0A7W6NXJ9-F1
#
_cell.length_a   1.000
_cell.length_b   1.000
_cell.length_c   1.000
_cell.angle_alpha   90.00
_cell.angle_beta   90.00
_cell.angle_gamma   90.00
#
_symmetry.space_group_name_H-M   'P 1'
#
loop_
_entity.id
_entity.type
_entity.pdbx_description
1 polymer ?
#
loop_
_entity_poly.entity_id
_entity_poly.type
_entity_poly.pdbx_seq_one_letter_code
_entity_poly.pdbx_strand_id
1 'polypeptide(L)'
;MRLARPFFQLPVRFDAARLQAEVEALPAEAWVAHPDGVPGNSAARLISAGGAETDAVHGQMLPTRWLAAMPYLRQALAGFGVVWSRSRLMRLAPGAGVPEHADINYHWHTRVRVHLPVFTAPEVRFHCDGQTVHMAAGEAWIFDNWRRHHVENGASTARIHLVADTTGTSAFWRFACGEAPPPASWPTLAWEPGADPQLLCEGGQRLPVMPAAEVQLLIDDLRAELTAASDTAEARARAARFDMLLESFVQDWRQLCGLHGVGGRARPEFLRLAGSVRDAARPLAEGLVMRTNQAGALLVLEKRVLQHLVADAS
;
A
#
# COMPACT_ATOMS: atom_id res chain seq x y z
N MET A 1 -3.13 5.53 -1.32
CA MET A 1 -3.26 6.85 -0.70
C MET A 1 -3.10 7.89 -1.79
N ARG A 2 -3.92 8.95 -1.81
CA ARG A 2 -3.86 9.99 -2.85
C ARG A 2 -2.87 11.08 -2.45
N LEU A 3 -1.95 11.47 -3.34
CA LEU A 3 -0.98 12.55 -3.10
C LEU A 3 -1.21 13.70 -4.08
N ALA A 4 -0.70 14.89 -3.75
CA ALA A 4 -0.87 16.06 -4.64
C ALA A 4 -0.09 15.94 -5.96
N ARG A 5 1.02 15.20 -5.97
CA ARG A 5 1.89 14.97 -7.13
C ARG A 5 2.14 13.47 -7.34
N PRO A 6 2.49 13.04 -8.56
CA PRO A 6 2.82 11.64 -8.83
C PRO A 6 3.99 11.14 -7.98
N PHE A 7 5.11 11.89 -7.93
CA PHE A 7 6.31 11.49 -7.20
C PHE A 7 6.75 12.55 -6.18
N PHE A 8 7.35 12.08 -5.08
CA PHE A 8 8.08 12.90 -4.12
C PHE A 8 9.41 12.22 -3.81
N GLN A 9 10.51 12.92 -4.07
CA GLN A 9 11.80 12.56 -3.50
C GLN A 9 11.85 13.08 -2.07
N LEU A 10 12.11 12.19 -1.12
CA LEU A 10 12.23 12.58 0.29
C LEU A 10 13.60 13.24 0.50
N PRO A 11 13.68 14.35 1.27
CA PRO A 11 14.93 15.09 1.47
C PRO A 11 15.85 14.40 2.49
N VAL A 12 16.27 13.18 2.17
CA VAL A 12 17.16 12.32 2.97
C VAL A 12 17.99 11.41 2.04
N ARG A 13 19.15 10.98 2.53
CA ARG A 13 20.04 10.04 1.87
C ARG A 13 20.35 8.84 2.78
N PHE A 14 20.81 7.75 2.17
CA PHE A 14 21.22 6.52 2.85
C PHE A 14 22.58 6.08 2.31
N ASP A 15 23.32 5.35 3.14
CA ASP A 15 24.52 4.62 2.75
C ASP A 15 24.12 3.42 1.87
N ALA A 16 24.06 3.67 0.56
CA ALA A 16 23.69 2.65 -0.41
C ALA A 16 24.63 1.44 -0.35
N ALA A 17 25.94 1.65 -0.19
CA ALA A 17 26.91 0.56 -0.15
C ALA A 17 26.70 -0.37 1.04
N ARG A 18 26.35 0.19 2.20
CA ARG A 18 26.03 -0.61 3.39
C ARG A 18 24.75 -1.42 3.21
N LEU A 19 23.68 -0.82 2.66
CA LEU A 19 22.45 -1.57 2.36
C LEU A 19 22.69 -2.65 1.30
N GLN A 20 23.50 -2.36 0.28
CA GLN A 20 23.87 -3.33 -0.76
C GLN A 20 24.55 -4.56 -0.14
N ALA A 21 25.52 -4.35 0.76
CA ALA A 21 26.19 -5.44 1.47
C ALA A 21 25.22 -6.30 2.30
N GLU A 22 24.25 -5.69 3.00
CA GLU A 22 23.23 -6.43 3.76
C GLU A 22 22.29 -7.22 2.85
N VAL A 23 21.92 -6.65 1.69
CA VAL A 23 21.06 -7.32 0.71
C VAL A 23 21.79 -8.48 0.02
N GLU A 24 23.08 -8.34 -0.29
CA GLU A 24 23.92 -9.40 -0.87
C GLU A 24 24.15 -10.56 0.11
N ALA A 25 24.16 -10.27 1.41
CA ALA A 25 24.28 -11.29 2.44
C ALA A 25 23.00 -12.13 2.65
N LEU A 26 21.86 -11.73 2.08
CA LEU A 26 20.64 -12.53 2.17
C LEU A 26 20.77 -13.84 1.38
N PRO A 27 20.41 -14.98 1.97
CA PRO A 27 20.50 -16.25 1.28
C PRO A 27 19.40 -16.39 0.22
N ALA A 28 19.57 -17.33 -0.71
CA ALA A 28 18.66 -17.48 -1.84
C ALA A 28 17.21 -17.75 -1.42
N GLU A 29 17.00 -18.51 -0.33
CA GLU A 29 15.69 -18.84 0.23
C GLU A 29 14.94 -17.64 0.82
N ALA A 30 15.62 -16.52 1.07
CA ALA A 30 14.93 -15.28 1.47
C ALA A 30 14.09 -14.71 0.32
N TRP A 31 14.40 -15.07 -0.93
CA TRP A 31 13.74 -14.55 -2.12
C TRP A 31 12.68 -15.53 -2.63
N VAL A 32 11.42 -15.13 -2.55
CA VAL A 32 10.31 -15.90 -3.13
C VAL A 32 9.66 -15.15 -4.30
N ALA A 33 8.91 -15.86 -5.14
CA ALA A 33 8.11 -15.24 -6.18
C ALA A 33 7.12 -14.22 -5.59
N HIS A 34 6.92 -13.10 -6.29
CA HIS A 34 5.91 -12.12 -5.88
C HIS A 34 4.49 -12.73 -6.01
N PRO A 35 3.57 -12.47 -5.07
CA PRO A 35 2.22 -13.06 -5.10
C PRO A 35 1.42 -12.78 -6.36
N ASP A 36 1.70 -11.66 -7.03
CA ASP A 36 1.00 -11.28 -8.28
C ASP A 36 1.45 -12.10 -9.49
N GLY A 37 2.45 -12.98 -9.35
CA GLY A 37 2.88 -13.92 -10.39
C GLY A 37 3.62 -13.30 -11.57
N VAL A 38 3.98 -12.01 -11.49
CA VAL A 38 4.73 -11.31 -12.55
C VAL A 38 6.10 -11.99 -12.76
N PRO A 39 6.41 -12.47 -13.97
CA PRO A 39 7.69 -13.12 -14.27
C PRO A 39 8.89 -12.22 -13.93
N GLY A 40 9.91 -12.78 -13.28
CA GLY A 40 11.09 -12.02 -12.87
C GLY A 40 10.88 -11.10 -11.67
N ASN A 41 9.71 -11.09 -11.04
CA ASN A 41 9.43 -10.35 -9.82
C ASN A 41 9.52 -11.26 -8.58
N SER A 42 10.41 -10.93 -7.65
CA SER A 42 10.62 -11.68 -6.41
C SER A 42 10.75 -10.73 -5.23
N ALA A 43 10.48 -11.22 -4.03
CA ALA A 43 10.55 -10.41 -2.82
C ALA A 43 11.13 -11.17 -1.63
N ALA A 44 11.84 -10.44 -0.77
CA ALA A 44 12.20 -10.86 0.57
C ALA A 44 11.36 -10.08 1.58
N ARG A 45 10.61 -10.78 2.45
CA ARG A 45 9.71 -10.15 3.42
C ARG A 45 10.49 -9.77 4.68
N LEU A 46 10.36 -8.52 5.11
CA LEU A 46 11.16 -7.95 6.20
C LEU A 46 10.32 -7.57 7.42
N ILE A 47 9.13 -7.02 7.19
CA ILE A 47 8.12 -6.80 8.23
C ILE A 47 6.80 -7.36 7.73
N SER A 48 6.16 -8.20 8.53
CA SER A 48 4.96 -8.94 8.16
C SER A 48 4.20 -9.44 9.40
N ALA A 49 2.97 -9.90 9.20
CA ALA A 49 2.12 -10.40 10.27
C ALA A 49 2.81 -11.55 11.03
N GLY A 50 2.93 -11.40 12.35
CA GLY A 50 3.58 -12.35 13.25
C GLY A 50 5.07 -12.55 13.01
N GLY A 51 5.72 -11.75 12.15
CA GLY A 51 7.12 -11.97 11.75
C GLY A 51 7.30 -13.19 10.84
N ALA A 52 6.19 -13.77 10.38
CA ALA A 52 6.18 -14.90 9.44
C ALA A 52 6.33 -14.42 8.00
N GLU A 53 6.77 -15.27 7.09
CA GLU A 53 6.96 -14.91 5.68
C GLU A 53 5.62 -14.95 4.89
N THR A 54 4.67 -14.10 5.29
CA THR A 54 3.30 -14.05 4.76
C THR A 54 2.97 -12.73 4.06
N ASP A 55 1.97 -12.75 3.19
CA ASP A 55 1.40 -11.59 2.51
C ASP A 55 0.17 -11.00 3.22
N ALA A 56 -0.17 -11.50 4.41
CA ALA A 56 -1.24 -10.95 5.22
C ALA A 56 -1.06 -9.44 5.46
N VAL A 57 -2.14 -8.68 5.27
CA VAL A 57 -2.23 -7.24 5.55
C VAL A 57 -2.81 -6.94 6.93
N HIS A 58 -3.19 -7.99 7.66
CA HIS A 58 -3.79 -7.94 8.99
C HIS A 58 -2.94 -8.73 9.98
N GLY A 59 -2.95 -8.31 11.24
CA GLY A 59 -2.20 -8.93 12.33
C GLY A 59 -1.09 -8.02 12.85
N GLN A 60 -0.51 -8.41 13.98
CA GLN A 60 0.63 -7.70 14.56
C GLN A 60 1.82 -7.77 13.60
N MET A 61 2.31 -6.64 13.14
CA MET A 61 3.47 -6.55 12.26
C MET A 61 4.74 -6.68 13.09
N LEU A 62 5.61 -7.63 12.71
CA LEU A 62 6.89 -7.86 13.38
C LEU A 62 8.01 -8.05 12.35
N PRO A 63 9.26 -7.73 12.71
CA PRO A 63 10.43 -8.08 11.92
C PRO A 63 10.50 -9.58 11.63
N THR A 64 10.82 -9.95 10.40
CA THR A 64 11.16 -11.34 10.05
C THR A 64 12.60 -11.65 10.48
N ARG A 65 12.97 -12.93 10.43
CA ARG A 65 14.37 -13.36 10.63
C ARG A 65 15.35 -12.70 9.66
N TRP A 66 14.88 -12.32 8.46
CA TRP A 66 15.70 -11.65 7.46
C TRP A 66 16.05 -10.23 7.89
N LEU A 67 15.06 -9.45 8.36
CA LEU A 67 15.31 -8.08 8.86
C LEU A 67 16.18 -8.07 10.12
N ALA A 68 16.08 -9.10 10.97
CA ALA A 68 16.92 -9.22 12.16
C ALA A 68 18.43 -9.28 11.82
N ALA A 69 18.79 -9.79 10.62
CA ALA A 69 20.16 -9.87 10.13
C ALA A 69 20.62 -8.60 9.37
N MET A 70 19.79 -7.55 9.29
CA MET A 70 20.06 -6.32 8.52
C MET A 70 20.09 -5.09 9.46
N PRO A 71 21.13 -4.95 10.30
CA PRO A 71 21.16 -3.92 11.34
C PRO A 71 21.13 -2.49 10.79
N TYR A 72 21.77 -2.20 9.66
CA TYR A 72 21.69 -0.87 9.05
C TYR A 72 20.30 -0.61 8.47
N LEU A 73 19.67 -1.60 7.82
CA LEU A 73 18.30 -1.44 7.36
C LEU A 73 17.31 -1.16 8.51
N ARG A 74 17.51 -1.78 9.66
CA ARG A 74 16.73 -1.47 10.88
C ARG A 74 16.94 -0.02 11.33
N GLN A 75 18.19 0.48 11.30
CA GLN A 75 18.48 1.89 11.59
C GLN A 75 17.83 2.83 10.58
N ALA A 76 17.92 2.53 9.28
CA ALA A 76 17.32 3.34 8.23
C ALA A 76 15.80 3.45 8.39
N LEU A 77 15.12 2.33 8.67
CA LEU A 77 13.68 2.32 8.95
C LEU A 77 13.33 3.08 10.23
N ALA A 78 14.09 2.89 11.32
CA ALA A 78 13.87 3.60 12.56
C ALA A 78 14.09 5.12 12.43
N GLY A 79 15.03 5.55 11.58
CA GLY A 79 15.36 6.95 11.34
C GLY A 79 14.22 7.81 10.79
N PHE A 80 13.18 7.20 10.20
CA PHE A 80 11.98 7.92 9.79
C PHE A 80 11.06 8.32 10.96
N GLY A 81 11.20 7.69 12.13
CA GLY A 81 10.37 7.99 13.30
C GLY A 81 8.88 7.72 13.07
N VAL A 82 8.55 6.69 12.28
CA VAL A 82 7.18 6.28 11.95
C VAL A 82 6.90 4.86 12.41
N VAL A 83 5.62 4.50 12.47
CA VAL A 83 5.18 3.12 12.66
C VAL A 83 5.11 2.44 11.30
N TRP A 84 5.81 1.31 11.16
CA TRP A 84 5.85 0.54 9.93
C TRP A 84 4.80 -0.56 9.91
N SER A 85 4.12 -0.68 8.79
CA SER A 85 3.32 -1.85 8.47
C SER A 85 4.21 -2.89 7.78
N ARG A 86 3.80 -3.40 6.62
CA ARG A 86 4.59 -4.32 5.81
C ARG A 86 5.84 -3.66 5.23
N SER A 87 6.94 -4.41 5.19
CA SER A 87 8.17 -4.04 4.46
C SER A 87 8.80 -5.23 3.75
N ARG A 88 9.41 -4.99 2.58
CA ARG A 88 10.01 -6.00 1.71
C ARG A 88 11.17 -5.42 0.90
N LEU A 89 12.11 -6.27 0.51
CA LEU A 89 12.94 -6.00 -0.66
C LEU A 89 12.22 -6.53 -1.90
N MET A 90 12.06 -5.68 -2.91
CA MET A 90 11.40 -6.01 -4.17
C MET A 90 12.45 -6.08 -5.27
N ARG A 91 12.68 -7.29 -5.80
CA ARG A 91 13.65 -7.59 -6.85
C ARG A 91 12.96 -7.82 -8.18
N LEU A 92 13.36 -7.05 -9.20
CA LEU A 92 12.90 -7.17 -10.57
C LEU A 92 14.07 -7.58 -11.47
N ALA A 93 13.93 -8.69 -12.18
CA ALA A 93 14.94 -9.24 -13.07
C ALA A 93 15.30 -8.27 -14.22
N PRO A 94 16.47 -8.44 -14.88
CA PRO A 94 16.80 -7.71 -16.10
C PRO A 94 15.70 -7.85 -17.16
N GLY A 95 15.33 -6.75 -17.81
CA GLY A 95 14.29 -6.71 -18.84
C GLY A 95 12.85 -6.94 -18.35
N ALA A 96 12.63 -7.19 -17.06
CA ALA A 96 11.30 -7.42 -16.51
C ALA A 96 10.60 -6.09 -16.16
N GLY A 97 9.27 -6.13 -16.10
CA GLY A 97 8.43 -4.99 -15.74
C GLY A 97 7.26 -5.41 -14.86
N VAL A 98 6.75 -4.48 -14.06
CA VAL A 98 5.45 -4.63 -13.39
C VAL A 98 4.42 -3.89 -14.24
N PRO A 99 3.35 -4.55 -14.72
CA PRO A 99 2.33 -3.93 -15.56
C PRO A 99 1.64 -2.73 -14.90
N GLU A 100 0.97 -1.92 -15.72
CA GLU A 100 0.22 -0.75 -15.25
C GLU A 100 -0.96 -1.13 -14.35
N HIS A 101 -0.96 -0.61 -13.13
CA HIS A 101 -1.97 -0.88 -12.11
C HIS A 101 -2.17 0.32 -11.17
N ALA A 102 -3.11 0.18 -10.25
CA ALA A 102 -3.30 1.07 -9.11
C ALA A 102 -3.51 0.24 -7.84
N ASP A 103 -2.99 0.72 -6.71
CA ASP A 103 -3.09 0.06 -5.41
C ASP A 103 -4.46 0.35 -4.78
N ILE A 104 -5.45 -0.45 -5.17
CA ILE A 104 -6.84 -0.25 -4.75
C ILE A 104 -7.21 -0.90 -3.40
N ASN A 105 -6.39 -1.84 -2.91
CA ASN A 105 -6.67 -2.59 -1.69
C ASN A 105 -6.78 -1.69 -0.45
N TYR A 106 -7.61 -2.11 0.51
CA TYR A 106 -7.79 -1.47 1.81
C TYR A 106 -6.48 -1.06 2.49
N HIS A 107 -5.46 -1.93 2.45
CA HIS A 107 -4.16 -1.69 3.09
C HIS A 107 -3.53 -0.35 2.69
N TRP A 108 -3.61 -0.02 1.39
CA TRP A 108 -3.03 1.21 0.83
C TRP A 108 -3.98 2.40 0.87
N HIS A 109 -5.19 2.27 1.41
CA HIS A 109 -6.09 3.42 1.53
C HIS A 109 -5.48 4.52 2.41
N THR A 110 -4.94 4.13 3.57
CA THR A 110 -4.37 5.03 4.59
C THR A 110 -2.85 4.96 4.68
N ARG A 111 -2.20 4.11 3.88
CA ARG A 111 -0.75 3.90 3.92
C ARG A 111 -0.09 4.37 2.63
N VAL A 112 1.05 5.01 2.80
CA VAL A 112 1.97 5.33 1.71
C VAL A 112 3.14 4.36 1.74
N ARG A 113 3.67 4.06 0.55
CA ARG A 113 4.84 3.22 0.38
C ARG A 113 6.09 4.06 0.19
N VAL A 114 7.04 3.92 1.12
CA VAL A 114 8.38 4.47 1.00
C VAL A 114 9.24 3.48 0.20
N HIS A 115 9.94 4.00 -0.80
CA HIS A 115 10.90 3.28 -1.63
C HIS A 115 12.32 3.74 -1.29
N LEU A 116 13.21 2.80 -0.93
CA LEU A 116 14.65 3.05 -0.87
C LEU A 116 15.33 2.22 -1.97
N PRO A 117 15.80 2.83 -3.07
CA PRO A 117 16.54 2.12 -4.09
C PRO A 117 17.89 1.64 -3.56
N VAL A 118 18.14 0.33 -3.65
CA VAL A 118 19.39 -0.30 -3.18
C VAL A 118 20.26 -0.68 -4.37
N PHE A 119 19.72 -1.50 -5.28
CA PHE A 119 20.32 -1.80 -6.58
C PHE A 119 19.42 -1.26 -7.67
N THR A 120 19.93 -0.37 -8.51
CA THR A 120 19.16 0.29 -9.56
C THR A 120 20.13 0.82 -10.62
N ALA A 121 19.64 1.07 -11.82
CA ALA A 121 20.41 1.62 -12.93
C ALA A 121 19.57 2.67 -13.68
N PRO A 122 20.17 3.63 -14.40
CA PRO A 122 19.43 4.69 -15.09
C PRO A 122 18.34 4.22 -16.05
N GLU A 123 18.43 2.98 -16.54
CA GLU A 123 17.46 2.30 -17.40
C GLU A 123 16.22 1.79 -16.65
N VAL A 124 16.23 1.81 -15.31
CA VAL A 124 15.05 1.54 -14.49
C VAL A 124 14.17 2.79 -14.46
N ARG A 125 12.93 2.64 -14.94
CA ARG A 125 11.97 3.74 -15.05
C ARG A 125 10.70 3.43 -14.28
N PHE A 126 10.34 4.32 -13.35
CA PHE A 126 9.05 4.33 -12.66
C PHE A 126 8.15 5.34 -13.35
N HIS A 127 6.93 4.91 -13.68
CA HIS A 127 5.93 5.72 -14.37
C HIS A 127 4.72 5.89 -13.48
N CYS A 128 4.22 7.12 -13.36
CA CYS A 128 2.99 7.42 -12.63
C CYS A 128 2.34 8.65 -13.25
N ASP A 129 1.10 8.51 -13.74
CA ASP A 129 0.29 9.64 -14.24
C ASP A 129 1.04 10.53 -15.25
N GLY A 130 1.63 9.89 -16.26
CA GLY A 130 2.41 10.53 -17.33
C GLY A 130 3.81 11.00 -16.94
N GLN A 131 4.18 11.00 -15.66
CA GLN A 131 5.54 11.31 -15.21
C GLN A 131 6.41 10.06 -15.17
N THR A 132 7.69 10.22 -15.46
CA THR A 132 8.69 9.16 -15.42
C THR A 132 9.89 9.59 -14.61
N VAL A 133 10.34 8.77 -13.66
CA VAL A 133 11.54 9.03 -12.86
C VAL A 133 12.45 7.81 -12.82
N HIS A 134 13.77 8.07 -12.71
CA HIS A 134 14.72 7.09 -12.20
C HIS A 134 14.94 7.41 -10.72
N MET A 135 14.73 6.42 -9.86
CA MET A 135 15.05 6.52 -8.43
C MET A 135 16.46 5.94 -8.23
N ALA A 136 17.42 6.79 -7.87
CA ALA A 136 18.83 6.39 -7.76
C ALA A 136 19.15 5.76 -6.40
N ALA A 137 20.22 4.97 -6.35
CA ALA A 137 20.66 4.29 -5.13
C ALA A 137 20.96 5.31 -4.01
N GLY A 138 20.53 5.00 -2.79
CA GLY A 138 20.73 5.87 -1.62
C GLY A 138 19.75 7.06 -1.54
N GLU A 139 18.75 7.12 -2.41
CA GLU A 139 17.63 8.06 -2.29
C GLU A 139 16.45 7.45 -1.51
N ALA A 140 15.47 8.29 -1.17
CA ALA A 140 14.16 7.83 -0.72
C ALA A 140 13.05 8.50 -1.52
N TRP A 141 11.98 7.74 -1.77
CA TRP A 141 10.85 8.20 -2.57
C TRP A 141 9.53 7.74 -1.98
N ILE A 142 8.49 8.52 -2.19
CA ILE A 142 7.09 8.06 -2.16
C ILE A 142 6.45 8.43 -3.49
N PHE A 143 5.41 7.71 -3.87
CA PHE A 143 4.59 8.10 -5.01
C PHE A 143 3.12 7.79 -4.75
N ASP A 144 2.26 8.42 -5.53
CA ASP A 144 0.82 8.22 -5.44
C ASP A 144 0.44 6.87 -6.03
N ASN A 145 0.25 5.88 -5.16
CA ASN A 145 -0.14 4.55 -5.59
C ASN A 145 -1.63 4.42 -5.93
N TRP A 146 -2.45 5.46 -5.72
CA TRP A 146 -3.82 5.49 -6.24
C TRP A 146 -3.85 5.78 -7.74
N ARG A 147 -2.92 6.57 -8.25
CA ARG A 147 -2.75 6.82 -9.68
C ARG A 147 -2.23 5.57 -10.40
N ARG A 148 -2.52 5.48 -11.71
CA ARG A 148 -1.99 4.39 -12.54
C ARG A 148 -0.48 4.52 -12.63
N HIS A 149 0.20 3.41 -12.33
CA HIS A 149 1.65 3.36 -12.30
C HIS A 149 2.17 2.00 -12.76
N HIS A 150 3.38 2.01 -13.32
CA HIS A 150 4.14 0.82 -13.71
C HIS A 150 5.63 1.06 -13.52
N VAL A 151 6.42 -0.01 -13.62
CA VAL A 151 7.88 0.09 -13.57
C VAL A 151 8.50 -0.88 -14.55
N GLU A 152 9.53 -0.42 -15.22
CA GLU A 152 10.32 -1.20 -16.18
C GLU A 152 11.77 -1.26 -15.71
N ASN A 153 12.37 -2.45 -15.76
CA ASN A 153 13.80 -2.62 -15.58
C ASN A 153 14.46 -2.85 -16.95
N GLY A 154 14.80 -1.77 -17.65
CA GLY A 154 15.51 -1.83 -18.92
C GLY A 154 17.00 -2.20 -18.81
N ALA A 155 17.52 -2.40 -17.59
CA ALA A 155 18.93 -2.68 -17.35
C ALA A 155 19.28 -4.16 -17.58
N SER A 156 20.57 -4.43 -17.75
CA SER A 156 21.14 -5.78 -17.78
C SER A 156 21.31 -6.41 -16.38
N THR A 157 21.06 -5.65 -15.32
CA THR A 157 21.18 -6.06 -13.92
C THR A 157 19.82 -6.07 -13.23
N ALA A 158 19.72 -6.83 -12.12
CA ALA A 158 18.51 -6.84 -11.33
C ALA A 158 18.34 -5.54 -10.54
N ARG A 159 17.11 -5.05 -10.47
CA ARG A 159 16.74 -3.90 -9.63
C ARG A 159 16.23 -4.40 -8.29
N ILE A 160 16.69 -3.83 -7.18
CA ILE A 160 16.22 -4.11 -5.82
C ILE A 160 15.92 -2.80 -5.10
N HIS A 161 14.65 -2.60 -4.72
CA HIS A 161 14.26 -1.51 -3.81
C HIS A 161 13.75 -2.11 -2.51
N LEU A 162 14.09 -1.50 -1.38
CA LEU A 162 13.28 -1.63 -0.18
C LEU A 162 11.95 -0.92 -0.42
N VAL A 163 10.85 -1.56 -0.03
CA VAL A 163 9.55 -0.91 0.13
C VAL A 163 9.08 -1.07 1.57
N ALA A 164 8.53 -0.01 2.15
CA ALA A 164 7.97 -0.03 3.50
C ALA A 164 6.72 0.83 3.57
N ASP A 165 5.62 0.25 4.05
CA ASP A 165 4.32 0.92 4.11
C ASP A 165 4.09 1.56 5.49
N THR A 166 3.63 2.81 5.55
CA THR A 166 3.32 3.52 6.80
C THR A 166 2.14 4.48 6.62
N THR A 167 1.40 4.77 7.69
CA THR A 167 0.41 5.87 7.72
C THR A 167 1.07 7.24 7.84
N GLY A 168 2.34 7.27 8.29
CA GLY A 168 3.08 8.50 8.58
C GLY A 168 2.60 9.22 9.83
N THR A 169 3.48 10.07 10.38
CA THR A 169 3.15 11.07 11.39
C THR A 169 2.94 12.45 10.73
N SER A 170 2.42 13.43 11.45
CA SER A 170 2.36 14.81 10.93
C SER A 170 3.75 15.36 10.57
N ALA A 171 4.78 14.99 11.33
CA ALA A 171 6.17 15.34 11.01
C ALA A 171 6.64 14.67 9.71
N PHE A 172 6.36 13.38 9.52
CA PHE A 172 6.66 12.68 8.28
C PHE A 172 6.00 13.35 7.06
N TRP A 173 4.73 13.73 7.17
CA TRP A 173 4.03 14.36 6.04
C TRP A 173 4.54 15.76 5.70
N ARG A 174 4.94 16.55 6.70
CA ARG A 174 5.63 17.84 6.46
C ARG A 174 7.00 17.63 5.82
N PHE A 175 7.74 16.62 6.27
CA PHE A 175 9.03 16.24 5.70
C PHE A 175 8.91 15.75 4.25
N ALA A 176 7.93 14.89 3.96
CA ALA A 176 7.80 14.23 2.67
C ALA A 176 7.14 15.10 1.59
N CYS A 177 6.15 15.91 1.97
CA CYS A 177 5.35 16.70 1.03
C CYS A 177 5.51 18.21 1.18
N GLY A 178 6.28 18.69 2.14
CA GLY A 178 6.62 20.11 2.31
C GLY A 178 7.62 20.62 1.28
N GLU A 179 8.03 21.87 1.44
CA GLU A 179 9.12 22.45 0.66
C GLU A 179 10.43 21.76 1.01
N ALA A 180 11.07 21.15 0.01
CA ALA A 180 12.32 20.45 0.22
C ALA A 180 13.46 21.47 0.42
N PRO A 181 14.30 21.30 1.46
CA PRO A 181 15.48 22.12 1.61
C PRO A 181 16.48 21.85 0.45
N PRO A 182 17.51 22.70 0.25
CA PRO A 182 18.49 22.49 -0.81
C PRO A 182 19.14 21.10 -0.70
N PRO A 183 19.35 20.34 -1.80
CA PRO A 183 19.90 18.99 -1.76
C PRO A 183 21.20 18.81 -0.98
N ALA A 184 22.06 19.85 -0.96
CA ALA A 184 23.31 19.85 -0.19
C ALA A 184 23.12 19.79 1.34
N SER A 185 21.90 20.06 1.84
CA SER A 185 21.55 20.05 3.26
C SER A 185 20.83 18.78 3.69
N TRP A 186 20.58 17.84 2.78
CA TRP A 186 19.81 16.64 3.09
C TRP A 186 20.63 15.75 4.04
N PRO A 187 20.06 15.33 5.17
CA PRO A 187 20.76 14.44 6.08
C PRO A 187 20.98 13.08 5.41
N THR A 188 22.13 12.48 5.71
CA THR A 188 22.36 11.06 5.43
C THR A 188 22.06 10.29 6.71
N LEU A 189 21.18 9.28 6.62
CA LEU A 189 20.99 8.31 7.69
C LEU A 189 22.22 7.41 7.74
N ALA A 190 23.25 7.85 8.47
CA ALA A 190 24.52 7.14 8.57
C ALA A 190 24.39 5.84 9.38
N TRP A 191 25.26 4.88 9.09
CA TRP A 191 25.42 3.69 9.92
C TRP A 191 26.11 4.07 11.23
N GLU A 192 25.46 3.78 12.35
CA GLU A 192 26.02 3.95 13.69
C GLU A 192 26.34 2.58 14.29
N PRO A 193 27.63 2.17 14.33
CA PRO A 193 28.01 0.87 14.87
C PRO A 193 27.52 0.66 16.31
N GLY A 194 26.81 -0.44 16.54
CA GLY A 194 26.30 -0.80 17.87
C GLY A 194 25.00 -0.08 18.28
N ALA A 195 24.47 0.85 17.46
CA ALA A 195 23.15 1.40 17.71
C ALA A 195 22.06 0.36 17.41
N ASP A 196 21.14 0.17 18.35
CA ASP A 196 19.97 -0.70 18.23
C ASP A 196 18.69 0.13 18.42
N PRO A 197 18.30 0.93 17.41
CA PRO A 197 17.15 1.80 17.55
C PRO A 197 15.85 0.98 17.60
N GLN A 198 14.88 1.50 18.35
CA GLN A 198 13.57 0.89 18.44
C GLN A 198 12.84 1.03 17.10
N LEU A 199 12.65 -0.09 16.42
CA LEU A 199 11.83 -0.16 15.22
C LEU A 199 10.35 -0.28 15.61
N LEU A 200 9.55 0.73 15.29
CA LEU A 200 8.12 0.75 15.58
C LEU A 200 7.35 0.04 14.47
N CYS A 201 6.51 -0.93 14.82
CA CYS A 201 5.66 -1.67 13.89
C CYS A 201 4.19 -1.62 14.31
N GLU A 202 3.27 -1.75 13.35
CA GLU A 202 1.83 -1.76 13.62
C GLU A 202 1.46 -2.94 14.53
N GLY A 203 0.96 -2.65 15.74
CA GLY A 203 0.53 -3.66 16.71
C GLY A 203 -0.97 -3.96 16.70
N GLY A 204 -1.76 -3.20 15.94
CA GLY A 204 -3.22 -3.26 15.97
C GLY A 204 -3.76 -4.60 15.49
N GLN A 205 -4.60 -5.25 16.30
CA GLN A 205 -5.40 -6.38 15.87
C GLN A 205 -6.64 -5.86 15.13
N ARG A 206 -6.99 -6.54 14.03
CA ARG A 206 -8.21 -6.25 13.28
C ARG A 206 -9.42 -6.58 14.15
N LEU A 207 -10.38 -5.65 14.23
CA LEU A 207 -11.65 -5.92 14.91
C LEU A 207 -12.44 -7.01 14.16
N PRO A 208 -13.21 -7.86 14.88
CA PRO A 208 -14.02 -8.90 14.24
C PRO A 208 -15.00 -8.34 13.19
N VAL A 209 -15.52 -7.13 13.43
CA VAL A 209 -16.38 -6.37 12.52
C VAL A 209 -15.80 -4.96 12.38
N MET A 210 -15.71 -4.46 11.15
CA MET A 210 -15.24 -3.10 10.86
C MET A 210 -16.20 -2.06 11.44
N PRO A 211 -15.71 -1.07 12.22
CA PRO A 211 -16.55 -0.01 12.77
C PRO A 211 -17.31 0.78 11.70
N ALA A 212 -18.54 1.19 12.02
CA ALA A 212 -19.39 1.94 11.08
C ALA A 212 -18.76 3.24 10.58
N ALA A 213 -17.96 3.92 11.41
CA ALA A 213 -17.25 5.14 11.01
C ALA A 213 -16.18 4.86 9.94
N GLU A 214 -15.48 3.73 10.03
CA GLU A 214 -14.48 3.32 9.04
C GLU A 214 -15.14 2.89 7.73
N VAL A 215 -16.26 2.15 7.80
CA VAL A 215 -17.05 1.81 6.61
C VAL A 215 -17.55 3.06 5.90
N GLN A 216 -18.10 4.03 6.63
CA GLN A 216 -18.53 5.31 6.07
C GLN A 216 -17.37 6.03 5.36
N LEU A 217 -16.20 6.11 6.01
CA LEU A 217 -15.02 6.77 5.44
C LEU A 217 -14.57 6.14 4.12
N LEU A 218 -14.51 4.80 4.05
CA LEU A 218 -14.12 4.10 2.83
C LEU A 218 -15.16 4.22 1.71
N ILE A 219 -16.44 4.20 2.07
CA ILE A 219 -17.54 4.33 1.11
C ILE A 219 -17.62 5.74 0.56
N ASP A 220 -17.48 6.78 1.39
CA ASP A 220 -17.49 8.16 0.92
C ASP A 220 -16.29 8.47 0.02
N ASP A 221 -15.10 7.93 0.33
CA ASP A 221 -13.91 8.03 -0.52
C ASP A 221 -14.13 7.42 -1.92
N LEU A 222 -14.83 6.27 -1.98
CA LEU A 222 -15.20 5.60 -3.22
C LEU A 222 -16.26 6.41 -3.99
N ARG A 223 -17.33 6.84 -3.31
CA ARG A 223 -18.41 7.65 -3.91
C ARG A 223 -17.88 8.93 -4.53
N ALA A 224 -16.94 9.61 -3.85
CA ALA A 224 -16.30 10.82 -4.36
C ALA A 224 -15.53 10.59 -5.68
N GLU A 225 -15.03 9.38 -5.92
CA GLU A 225 -14.33 9.00 -7.16
C GLU A 225 -15.20 8.42 -8.26
N LEU A 226 -16.45 8.10 -7.94
CA LEU A 226 -17.34 7.39 -8.87
C LEU A 226 -17.60 8.24 -10.12
N THR A 227 -17.36 7.63 -11.28
CA THR A 227 -17.75 8.19 -12.58
C THR A 227 -18.18 7.08 -13.52
N ALA A 228 -18.94 7.43 -14.56
CA ALA A 228 -19.20 6.54 -15.66
C ALA A 228 -18.06 6.61 -16.70
N ALA A 229 -17.72 5.48 -17.31
CA ALA A 229 -16.78 5.40 -18.43
C ALA A 229 -17.34 6.01 -19.73
N SER A 230 -18.67 6.12 -19.83
CA SER A 230 -19.37 6.78 -20.93
C SER A 230 -20.46 7.72 -20.40
N ASP A 231 -20.64 8.87 -21.05
CA ASP A 231 -21.61 9.87 -20.62
C ASP A 231 -22.98 9.66 -21.28
N THR A 232 -23.67 8.59 -20.87
CA THR A 232 -25.03 8.29 -21.33
C THR A 232 -26.05 8.49 -20.21
N ALA A 233 -27.31 8.78 -20.57
CA ALA A 233 -28.39 8.90 -19.59
C ALA A 233 -28.56 7.63 -18.75
N GLU A 234 -28.41 6.46 -19.38
CA GLU A 234 -28.45 5.17 -18.69
C GLU A 234 -27.30 5.01 -17.69
N ALA A 235 -26.06 5.33 -18.10
CA ALA A 235 -24.90 5.24 -17.23
C ALA A 235 -25.02 6.19 -16.03
N ARG A 236 -25.54 7.41 -16.23
CA ARG A 236 -25.83 8.35 -15.12
C ARG A 236 -26.89 7.82 -14.16
N ALA A 237 -27.99 7.26 -14.68
CA ALA A 237 -29.03 6.65 -13.86
C ALA A 237 -28.52 5.41 -13.09
N ARG A 238 -27.58 4.66 -13.69
CA ARG A 238 -26.92 3.53 -13.05
C ARG A 238 -25.97 3.97 -11.95
N ALA A 239 -25.15 4.99 -12.20
CA ALA A 239 -24.27 5.61 -11.20
C ALA A 239 -25.06 6.12 -9.99
N ALA A 240 -26.18 6.82 -10.22
CA ALA A 240 -27.05 7.29 -9.14
C ALA A 240 -27.63 6.15 -8.29
N ARG A 241 -28.07 5.05 -8.92
CA ARG A 241 -28.55 3.86 -8.19
C ARG A 241 -27.44 3.17 -7.40
N PHE A 242 -26.23 3.10 -7.97
CA PHE A 242 -25.07 2.56 -7.27
C PHE A 242 -24.71 3.41 -6.05
N ASP A 243 -24.71 4.73 -6.20
CA ASP A 243 -24.45 5.67 -5.11
C ASP A 243 -25.47 5.54 -3.97
N MET A 244 -26.76 5.48 -4.30
CA MET A 244 -27.84 5.25 -3.33
C MET A 244 -27.71 3.89 -2.61
N LEU A 245 -27.29 2.84 -3.32
CA LEU A 245 -27.03 1.53 -2.71
C LEU A 245 -25.91 1.61 -1.67
N LEU A 246 -24.81 2.30 -1.99
CA LEU A 246 -23.68 2.45 -1.06
C LEU A 246 -24.08 3.26 0.18
N GLU A 247 -24.87 4.32 0.00
CA GLU A 247 -25.38 5.11 1.12
C GLU A 247 -26.30 4.29 2.02
N SER A 248 -27.23 3.53 1.44
CA SER A 248 -28.14 2.64 2.17
C SER A 248 -27.35 1.58 2.95
N PHE A 249 -26.34 0.98 2.32
CA PHE A 249 -25.45 0.03 2.98
C PHE A 249 -24.79 0.62 4.23
N VAL A 250 -24.29 1.85 4.16
CA VAL A 250 -23.65 2.49 5.31
C VAL A 250 -24.65 2.73 6.45
N GLN A 251 -25.88 3.14 6.12
CA GLN A 251 -26.95 3.33 7.10
C GLN A 251 -27.30 1.99 7.80
N ASP A 252 -27.47 0.92 7.04
CA ASP A 252 -27.78 -0.41 7.57
C ASP A 252 -26.62 -1.01 8.37
N TRP A 253 -25.38 -0.84 7.90
CA TRP A 253 -24.19 -1.29 8.63
C TRP A 253 -24.05 -0.57 9.97
N ARG A 254 -24.40 0.72 10.01
CA ARG A 254 -24.45 1.50 11.27
C ARG A 254 -25.50 0.96 12.22
N GLN A 255 -26.68 0.57 11.74
CA GLN A 255 -27.71 -0.06 12.57
C GLN A 255 -27.24 -1.39 13.15
N LEU A 256 -26.63 -2.27 12.33
CA LEU A 256 -26.08 -3.54 12.82
C LEU A 256 -24.96 -3.32 13.85
N CYS A 257 -24.05 -2.38 13.59
CA CYS A 257 -23.01 -2.00 14.56
C CYS A 257 -23.62 -1.48 15.87
N GLY A 258 -24.68 -0.64 15.80
CA GLY A 258 -25.38 -0.12 16.97
C GLY A 258 -26.06 -1.21 17.79
N LEU A 259 -26.66 -2.20 17.12
CA LEU A 259 -27.39 -3.30 17.75
C LEU A 259 -26.46 -4.36 18.37
N HIS A 260 -25.41 -4.75 17.66
CA HIS A 260 -24.58 -5.91 18.03
C HIS A 260 -23.18 -5.53 18.55
N GLY A 261 -22.73 -4.30 18.32
CA GLY A 261 -21.35 -3.88 18.52
C GLY A 261 -20.41 -4.44 17.44
N VAL A 262 -19.10 -4.19 17.60
CA VAL A 262 -18.06 -4.63 16.65
C VAL A 262 -17.27 -5.87 17.11
N GLY A 263 -17.63 -6.43 18.27
CA GLY A 263 -16.91 -7.53 18.92
C GLY A 263 -17.18 -8.93 18.33
N GLY A 264 -17.81 -9.03 17.15
CA GLY A 264 -18.03 -10.32 16.45
C GLY A 264 -19.34 -11.04 16.78
N ARG A 265 -20.20 -10.48 17.63
CA ARG A 265 -21.58 -10.96 17.79
C ARG A 265 -22.36 -10.78 16.49
N ALA A 266 -23.34 -11.65 16.25
CA ALA A 266 -24.20 -11.59 15.05
C ALA A 266 -23.41 -11.57 13.73
N ARG A 267 -22.28 -12.30 13.68
CA ARG A 267 -21.46 -12.45 12.46
C ARG A 267 -22.28 -12.86 11.23
N PRO A 268 -23.24 -13.80 11.31
CA PRO A 268 -24.08 -14.15 10.16
C PRO A 268 -24.86 -12.97 9.58
N GLU A 269 -25.35 -12.04 10.42
CA GLU A 269 -26.11 -10.86 10.01
C GLU A 269 -25.22 -9.87 9.24
N PHE A 270 -24.01 -9.59 9.75
CA PHE A 270 -23.03 -8.75 9.05
C PHE A 270 -22.62 -9.35 7.70
N LEU A 271 -22.36 -10.66 7.64
CA LEU A 271 -22.04 -11.33 6.38
C LEU A 271 -23.21 -11.32 5.40
N ARG A 272 -24.45 -11.47 5.88
CA ARG A 272 -25.65 -11.39 5.06
C ARG A 272 -25.78 -10.01 4.41
N LEU A 273 -25.62 -8.94 5.19
CA LEU A 273 -25.67 -7.56 4.66
C LEU A 273 -24.55 -7.31 3.63
N ALA A 274 -23.30 -7.71 3.94
CA ALA A 274 -22.18 -7.58 3.02
C ALA A 274 -22.41 -8.35 1.70
N GLY A 275 -22.99 -9.55 1.79
CA GLY A 275 -23.36 -10.36 0.62
C GLY A 275 -24.48 -9.72 -0.21
N SER A 276 -25.55 -9.24 0.44
CA SER A 276 -26.65 -8.56 -0.27
C SER A 276 -26.19 -7.33 -1.03
N VAL A 277 -25.28 -6.53 -0.46
CA VAL A 277 -24.74 -5.35 -1.12
C VAL A 277 -23.83 -5.73 -2.28
N ARG A 278 -22.99 -6.76 -2.14
CA ARG A 278 -22.20 -7.32 -3.24
C ARG A 278 -23.07 -7.70 -4.43
N ASP A 279 -24.16 -8.43 -4.17
CA ASP A 279 -25.04 -8.93 -5.22
C ASP A 279 -25.82 -7.80 -5.89
N ALA A 280 -26.32 -6.83 -5.12
CA ALA A 280 -27.01 -5.65 -5.64
C ALA A 280 -26.06 -4.70 -6.41
N ALA A 281 -24.80 -4.61 -6.01
CA ALA A 281 -23.79 -3.76 -6.66
C ALA A 281 -23.39 -4.28 -8.04
N ARG A 282 -23.36 -5.60 -8.25
CA ARG A 282 -22.88 -6.22 -9.48
C ARG A 282 -23.54 -5.71 -10.78
N PRO A 283 -24.88 -5.71 -10.92
CA PRO A 283 -25.53 -5.19 -12.13
C PRO A 283 -25.44 -3.66 -12.25
N LEU A 284 -25.25 -2.95 -11.14
CA LEU A 284 -25.16 -1.49 -11.13
C LEU A 284 -23.75 -0.98 -11.44
N ALA A 285 -22.71 -1.79 -11.22
CA ALA A 285 -21.33 -1.34 -11.37
C ALA A 285 -20.81 -1.37 -12.81
N GLU A 286 -21.53 -1.99 -13.76
CA GLU A 286 -21.07 -2.08 -15.14
C GLU A 286 -20.93 -0.67 -15.74
N GLY A 287 -19.74 -0.40 -16.30
CA GLY A 287 -19.37 0.90 -16.86
C GLY A 287 -19.05 1.97 -15.82
N LEU A 288 -19.07 1.64 -14.51
CA LEU A 288 -18.67 2.55 -13.44
C LEU A 288 -17.22 2.31 -13.05
N VAL A 289 -16.46 3.39 -12.95
CA VAL A 289 -15.03 3.39 -12.67
C VAL A 289 -14.66 4.49 -11.68
N MET A 290 -13.46 4.40 -11.13
CA MET A 290 -12.86 5.50 -10.37
C MET A 290 -12.26 6.52 -11.31
N ARG A 291 -12.53 7.80 -11.07
CA ARG A 291 -12.09 8.92 -11.91
C ARG A 291 -10.58 8.94 -12.11
N THR A 292 -9.79 8.84 -11.05
CA THR A 292 -8.33 9.00 -11.15
C THR A 292 -7.63 7.84 -11.86
N ASN A 293 -8.08 6.60 -11.66
CA ASN A 293 -7.30 5.43 -12.11
C ASN A 293 -8.05 4.45 -13.00
N GLN A 294 -9.32 4.74 -13.31
CA GLN A 294 -10.17 3.93 -14.18
C GLN A 294 -10.40 2.49 -13.68
N ALA A 295 -10.06 2.19 -12.41
CA ALA A 295 -10.39 0.90 -11.81
C ALA A 295 -11.91 0.76 -11.70
N GLY A 296 -12.44 -0.43 -12.01
CA GLY A 296 -13.88 -0.69 -11.92
C GLY A 296 -14.42 -0.49 -10.50
N ALA A 297 -15.57 0.17 -10.37
CA ALA A 297 -16.15 0.52 -9.08
C ALA A 297 -16.45 -0.71 -8.20
N LEU A 298 -16.93 -1.82 -8.80
CA LEU A 298 -17.14 -3.08 -8.08
C LEU A 298 -15.83 -3.67 -7.56
N LEU A 299 -14.76 -3.63 -8.36
CA LEU A 299 -13.46 -4.15 -7.97
C LEU A 299 -12.90 -3.38 -6.77
N VAL A 300 -13.05 -2.05 -6.78
CA VAL A 300 -12.64 -1.20 -5.65
C VAL A 300 -13.51 -1.48 -4.43
N LEU A 301 -14.84 -1.57 -4.56
CA LEU A 301 -15.75 -1.92 -3.47
C LEU A 301 -15.34 -3.26 -2.81
N GLU A 302 -15.01 -4.27 -3.61
CA GLU A 302 -14.55 -5.58 -3.13
C GLU A 302 -13.21 -5.48 -2.38
N LYS A 303 -12.19 -4.93 -3.03
CA LYS A 303 -10.80 -4.93 -2.55
C LYS A 303 -10.54 -3.93 -1.43
N ARG A 304 -11.34 -2.87 -1.34
CA ARG A 304 -11.19 -1.81 -0.34
C ARG A 304 -12.14 -1.96 0.84
N VAL A 305 -13.32 -2.53 0.64
CA VAL A 305 -14.37 -2.57 1.66
C VAL A 305 -14.79 -3.99 1.98
N LEU A 306 -15.48 -4.67 1.05
CA LEU A 306 -16.25 -5.89 1.36
C LEU A 306 -15.39 -7.04 1.89
N GLN A 307 -14.18 -7.22 1.37
CA GLN A 307 -13.23 -8.25 1.84
C GLN A 307 -12.71 -7.99 3.27
N HIS A 308 -12.92 -6.78 3.78
CA HIS A 308 -12.35 -6.31 5.05
C HIS A 308 -13.41 -5.99 6.12
N LEU A 309 -14.70 -6.12 5.81
CA LEU A 309 -15.79 -5.83 6.73
C LEU A 309 -15.86 -6.76 7.95
N VAL A 310 -15.66 -8.06 7.74
CA VAL A 310 -15.78 -9.09 8.79
C VAL A 310 -14.52 -9.94 8.78
N ALA A 311 -13.91 -10.14 9.94
CA ALA A 311 -12.75 -11.02 10.08
C ALA A 311 -13.14 -12.49 9.89
N ASP A 312 -12.19 -13.30 9.44
CA ASP A 312 -12.34 -14.76 9.48
C ASP A 312 -12.40 -15.23 10.93
N ALA A 313 -13.13 -16.31 11.18
CA ALA A 313 -13.16 -16.90 12.51
C ALA A 313 -11.76 -17.46 12.81
N SER A 314 -11.15 -16.98 13.89
CA SER A 314 -9.91 -17.51 14.45
C SER A 314 -10.12 -18.87 15.08
#